data_AF-A0A1Q4GNZ3-F1
#
_entry.id   AF-A0A1Q4GNZ3-F1
#
_cell.length_a   1.000
_cell.length_b   1.000
_cell.length_c   1.000
_cell.angle_alpha   90.00
_cell.angle_beta   90.00
_cell.angle_gamma   90.00
#
_symmetry.space_group_name_H-M   'P 1'
#
loop_
_entity.id
_entity.type
_entity.pdbx_description
1 polymer ?
#
loop_
_entity_poly.entity_id
_entity_poly.type
_entity_poly.pdbx_seq_one_letter_code
_entity_poly.pdbx_strand_id
1 'polypeptide(L)'
;MKLIPLAAALIAVAATPFAFAADPAPAGTPATPEAWAGKMLDPTQNASAFKDPKAFVPWMNAVVDPATAMAMSQAMMNPNTSVRMMSGMMSPAAYQNYMQFLDPAVSMKWMGAMMDPNFYTAAMMPFMNPNLYMKWMMAPMDPRMMNLGMQMMNPGLYANWMMAPMSPQAMNTMMMPMNPATYTNMMGAAMNPQTYGMMGGFMDPNAYNAMLQGFNPMMFMAPMTAPGAPAAQAPAAPAAPAAPAPAAK
;
A
#
# COMPACT_ATOMS: atom_id res chain seq x y z
N MET A 1 -32.82 46.74 -8.64
CA MET A 1 -31.75 46.19 -9.50
C MET A 1 -30.72 45.48 -8.64
N LYS A 2 -30.69 44.13 -8.65
CA LYS A 2 -29.52 43.32 -8.29
C LYS A 2 -29.57 42.06 -9.16
N LEU A 3 -28.69 42.00 -10.16
CA LEU A 3 -28.47 40.85 -11.04
C LEU A 3 -27.42 39.95 -10.37
N ILE A 4 -27.78 38.70 -10.09
CA ILE A 4 -26.86 37.66 -9.61
C ILE A 4 -26.33 36.92 -10.86
N PRO A 5 -25.01 36.75 -11.03
CA PRO A 5 -24.44 36.21 -12.26
C PRO A 5 -24.57 34.69 -12.33
N LEU A 6 -25.27 34.23 -13.37
CA LEU A 6 -25.50 32.84 -13.77
C LEU A 6 -24.28 32.27 -14.51
N ALA A 7 -23.08 32.40 -13.92
CA ALA A 7 -21.80 32.07 -14.56
C ALA A 7 -21.10 30.82 -13.99
N ALA A 8 -21.75 30.05 -13.12
CA ALA A 8 -21.12 28.90 -12.43
C ALA A 8 -21.64 27.51 -12.86
N ALA A 9 -22.47 27.42 -13.91
CA ALA A 9 -23.16 26.15 -14.25
C ALA A 9 -22.69 25.48 -15.55
N LEU A 10 -21.59 25.93 -16.19
CA LEU A 10 -21.19 25.42 -17.51
C LEU A 10 -19.71 25.01 -17.64
N ILE A 11 -19.06 24.64 -16.53
CA ILE A 11 -17.70 24.04 -16.53
C ILE A 11 -17.70 22.73 -15.71
N ALA A 12 -18.71 21.88 -15.92
CA ALA A 12 -18.79 20.56 -15.28
C ALA A 12 -19.07 19.44 -16.29
N VAL A 13 -18.66 19.61 -17.55
CA VAL A 13 -18.74 18.55 -18.58
C VAL A 13 -17.42 18.49 -19.32
N ALA A 14 -16.39 17.88 -18.70
CA ALA A 14 -15.25 17.24 -19.36
C ALA A 14 -14.20 16.77 -18.31
N ALA A 15 -14.60 15.89 -17.40
CA ALA A 15 -13.68 15.01 -16.67
C ALA A 15 -14.52 14.04 -15.83
N THR A 16 -15.21 13.11 -16.48
CA THR A 16 -15.57 11.87 -15.79
C THR A 16 -14.42 10.90 -16.03
N PRO A 17 -13.46 10.73 -15.09
CA PRO A 17 -12.86 9.42 -14.97
C PRO A 17 -14.03 8.50 -14.67
N PHE A 18 -14.28 7.51 -15.53
CA PHE A 18 -15.13 6.39 -15.17
C PHE A 18 -14.45 5.74 -13.98
N ALA A 19 -14.92 6.15 -12.80
CA ALA A 19 -14.55 5.54 -11.57
C ALA A 19 -14.98 4.08 -11.70
N PHE A 20 -14.05 3.16 -11.43
CA PHE A 20 -14.40 1.97 -10.67
C PHE A 20 -15.36 2.40 -9.53
N ALA A 21 -16.15 1.51 -8.95
CA ALA A 21 -16.50 1.75 -7.56
C ALA A 21 -15.17 2.04 -6.84
N ALA A 22 -14.91 3.31 -6.57
CA ALA A 22 -13.59 3.80 -6.22
C ALA A 22 -13.42 3.40 -4.78
N ASP A 23 -13.00 2.15 -4.60
CA ASP A 23 -12.24 1.83 -3.42
C ASP A 23 -11.16 2.92 -3.35
N PRO A 24 -11.16 3.74 -2.30
CA PRO A 24 -10.19 4.81 -2.18
C PRO A 24 -8.81 4.20 -2.39
N ALA A 25 -7.96 4.87 -3.18
CA ALA A 25 -6.58 4.46 -3.33
C ALA A 25 -6.04 4.14 -1.93
N PRO A 26 -5.41 2.97 -1.72
CA PRO A 26 -5.01 2.54 -0.39
C PRO A 26 -4.31 3.68 0.33
N ALA A 27 -4.70 3.96 1.58
CA ALA A 27 -4.14 5.05 2.36
C ALA A 27 -2.60 4.97 2.32
N GLY A 28 -1.94 6.07 1.96
CA GLY A 28 -0.48 6.10 1.77
C GLY A 28 0.01 5.78 0.36
N THR A 29 -0.86 5.76 -0.66
CA THR A 29 -0.45 5.76 -2.07
C THR A 29 0.24 7.10 -2.42
N PRO A 30 1.51 7.09 -2.89
CA PRO A 30 2.20 8.33 -3.24
C PRO A 30 1.50 9.11 -4.36
N ALA A 31 1.43 10.43 -4.18
CA ALA A 31 0.77 11.34 -5.12
C ALA A 31 1.71 11.95 -6.18
N THR A 32 3.03 11.87 -5.98
CA THR A 32 4.02 12.49 -6.87
C THR A 32 5.04 11.48 -7.40
N PRO A 33 5.63 11.72 -8.59
CA PRO A 33 6.71 10.90 -9.13
C PRO A 33 7.92 10.79 -8.18
N GLU A 34 8.24 11.88 -7.47
CA GLU A 34 9.35 11.94 -6.53
C GLU A 34 9.08 11.10 -5.27
N ALA A 35 7.83 11.10 -4.78
CA ALA A 35 7.42 10.25 -3.67
C ALA A 35 7.39 8.76 -4.07
N TRP A 36 6.99 8.45 -5.31
CA TRP A 36 7.10 7.10 -5.86
C TRP A 36 8.55 6.64 -6.00
N ALA A 37 9.42 7.47 -6.57
CA ALA A 37 10.86 7.18 -6.67
C ALA A 37 11.48 6.97 -5.29
N GLY A 38 11.15 7.82 -4.32
CA GLY A 38 11.57 7.65 -2.92
C GLY A 38 11.12 6.32 -2.33
N LYS A 39 9.84 5.95 -2.51
CA LYS A 39 9.27 4.69 -2.03
C LYS A 39 9.91 3.47 -2.71
N MET A 40 10.21 3.54 -4.00
CA MET A 40 10.84 2.45 -4.77
C MET A 40 12.32 2.25 -4.38
N LEU A 41 13.00 3.31 -3.99
CA LEU A 41 14.42 3.29 -3.58
C LEU A 41 14.61 3.08 -2.07
N ASP A 42 13.53 3.07 -1.28
CA ASP A 42 13.56 2.86 0.17
C ASP A 42 13.40 1.36 0.51
N PRO A 43 14.42 0.67 1.04
CA PRO A 43 14.34 -0.74 1.40
C PRO A 43 13.26 -1.09 2.44
N THR A 44 12.78 -0.10 3.19
CA THR A 44 11.71 -0.27 4.18
C THR A 44 10.31 -0.26 3.56
N GLN A 45 10.18 0.19 2.31
CA GLN A 45 8.88 0.36 1.64
C GLN A 45 8.81 -0.17 0.21
N ASN A 46 9.93 -0.40 -0.47
CA ASN A 46 10.01 -0.76 -1.89
C ASN A 46 9.19 -2.02 -2.23
N ALA A 47 9.15 -2.98 -1.31
CA ALA A 47 8.43 -4.23 -1.46
C ALA A 47 6.93 -4.14 -1.10
N SER A 48 6.47 -3.03 -0.51
CA SER A 48 5.10 -2.87 -0.03
C SER A 48 4.04 -3.05 -1.12
N ALA A 49 4.33 -2.64 -2.35
CA ALA A 49 3.41 -2.77 -3.48
C ALA A 49 3.15 -4.24 -3.88
N PHE A 50 4.09 -5.15 -3.60
CA PHE A 50 3.96 -6.56 -3.98
C PHE A 50 3.23 -7.40 -2.94
N LYS A 51 2.88 -6.82 -1.79
CA LYS A 51 2.15 -7.50 -0.71
C LYS A 51 0.64 -7.36 -0.84
N ASP A 52 0.20 -6.44 -1.69
CA ASP A 52 -1.20 -6.16 -1.91
C ASP A 52 -1.46 -5.87 -3.40
N PRO A 53 -2.27 -6.72 -4.08
CA PRO A 53 -2.60 -6.51 -5.48
C PRO A 53 -3.23 -5.13 -5.78
N LYS A 54 -3.95 -4.54 -4.81
CA LYS A 54 -4.53 -3.18 -4.97
C LYS A 54 -3.46 -2.09 -4.92
N ALA A 55 -2.38 -2.29 -4.15
CA ALA A 55 -1.24 -1.38 -4.12
C ALA A 55 -0.28 -1.59 -5.31
N PHE A 56 -0.30 -2.78 -5.92
CA PHE A 56 0.50 -3.11 -7.09
C PHE A 56 0.08 -2.32 -8.33
N VAL A 57 -1.22 -2.13 -8.57
CA VAL A 57 -1.74 -1.37 -9.72
C VAL A 57 -1.20 0.07 -9.77
N PRO A 58 -1.32 0.91 -8.71
CA PRO A 58 -0.75 2.25 -8.73
C PRO A 58 0.79 2.25 -8.76
N TRP A 59 1.45 1.22 -8.23
CA TRP A 59 2.91 1.05 -8.38
C TRP A 59 3.30 0.82 -9.85
N MET A 60 2.60 -0.07 -10.55
CA MET A 60 2.86 -0.36 -11.96
C MET A 60 2.61 0.88 -12.83
N ASN A 61 1.54 1.65 -12.54
CA ASN A 61 1.30 2.96 -13.14
C ASN A 61 2.50 3.91 -12.96
N ALA A 62 3.07 3.95 -11.75
CA ALA A 62 4.24 4.77 -11.49
C ALA A 62 5.47 4.26 -12.26
N VAL A 63 5.70 2.95 -12.37
CA VAL A 63 6.84 2.37 -13.09
C VAL A 63 6.85 2.73 -14.57
N VAL A 64 5.69 2.72 -15.22
CA VAL A 64 5.60 3.04 -16.66
C VAL A 64 5.61 4.55 -16.94
N ASP A 65 5.38 5.39 -15.91
CA ASP A 65 5.36 6.84 -16.06
C ASP A 65 6.80 7.38 -16.28
N PRO A 66 7.07 8.08 -17.40
CA PRO A 66 8.38 8.66 -17.65
C PRO A 66 8.81 9.66 -16.56
N ALA A 67 7.87 10.34 -15.91
CA ALA A 67 8.17 11.26 -14.81
C ALA A 67 8.77 10.54 -13.61
N THR A 68 8.26 9.35 -13.27
CA THR A 68 8.78 8.54 -12.17
C THR A 68 10.15 7.97 -12.54
N ALA A 69 10.33 7.50 -13.77
CA ALA A 69 11.63 7.03 -14.27
C ALA A 69 12.69 8.14 -14.20
N MET A 70 12.34 9.37 -14.59
CA MET A 70 13.23 10.54 -14.47
C MET A 70 13.51 10.91 -13.01
N ALA A 71 12.50 10.89 -12.14
CA ALA A 71 12.68 11.16 -10.71
C ALA A 71 13.60 10.11 -10.05
N MET A 72 13.48 8.84 -10.45
CA MET A 72 14.36 7.76 -9.99
C MET A 72 15.80 7.98 -10.47
N SER A 73 16.00 8.37 -11.73
CA SER A 73 17.33 8.71 -12.27
C SER A 73 17.97 9.86 -11.48
N GLN A 74 17.23 10.94 -11.23
CA GLN A 74 17.69 12.06 -10.41
C GLN A 74 18.02 11.63 -8.98
N ALA A 75 17.18 10.78 -8.37
CA ALA A 75 17.43 10.25 -7.05
C ALA A 75 18.72 9.41 -7.01
N MET A 76 18.98 8.57 -8.01
CA MET A 76 20.21 7.77 -8.07
C MET A 76 21.48 8.60 -8.25
N MET A 77 21.40 9.77 -8.91
CA MET A 77 22.54 10.68 -8.99
C MET A 77 22.86 11.36 -7.65
N ASN A 78 21.93 11.40 -6.70
CA ASN A 78 22.15 11.98 -5.39
C ASN A 78 22.87 10.99 -4.46
N PRO A 79 24.10 11.30 -3.98
CA PRO A 79 24.83 10.39 -3.10
C PRO A 79 24.09 10.06 -1.79
N ASN A 80 23.23 10.97 -1.31
CA ASN A 80 22.43 10.73 -0.11
C ASN A 80 21.41 9.60 -0.30
N THR A 81 20.98 9.33 -1.54
CA THR A 81 20.10 8.20 -1.85
C THR A 81 20.79 6.87 -1.57
N SER A 82 22.07 6.73 -1.93
CA SER A 82 22.87 5.54 -1.63
C SER A 82 23.07 5.35 -0.12
N VAL A 83 23.32 6.43 0.61
CA VAL A 83 23.44 6.39 2.08
C VAL A 83 22.11 5.99 2.73
N ARG A 84 20.98 6.53 2.24
CA ARG A 84 19.64 6.16 2.69
C ARG A 84 19.33 4.69 2.38
N MET A 85 19.72 4.21 1.21
CA MET A 85 19.54 2.80 0.84
C MET A 85 20.36 1.88 1.74
N MET A 86 21.63 2.22 1.99
CA MET A 86 22.51 1.44 2.87
C MET A 86 21.98 1.40 4.31
N SER A 87 21.65 2.55 4.89
CA SER A 87 21.05 2.63 6.23
C SER A 87 19.69 1.94 6.30
N GLY A 88 18.87 2.10 5.26
CA GLY A 88 17.58 1.44 5.12
C GLY A 88 17.70 -0.09 5.12
N MET A 89 18.64 -0.67 4.37
CA MET A 89 18.87 -2.13 4.34
C MET A 89 19.26 -2.70 5.70
N MET A 90 20.03 -1.93 6.48
CA MET A 90 20.44 -2.32 7.83
C MET A 90 19.39 -1.97 8.90
N SER A 91 18.26 -1.37 8.51
CA SER A 91 17.20 -1.02 9.44
C SER A 91 16.33 -2.25 9.77
N PRO A 92 15.81 -2.35 11.00
CA PRO A 92 14.84 -3.38 11.35
C PRO A 92 13.59 -3.33 10.45
N ALA A 93 13.18 -2.14 10.03
CA ALA A 93 12.01 -1.94 9.16
C ALA A 93 12.17 -2.57 7.77
N ALA A 94 13.39 -2.61 7.21
CA ALA A 94 13.61 -3.36 5.96
C ALA A 94 13.46 -4.86 6.18
N TYR A 95 13.97 -5.40 7.29
CA TYR A 95 13.75 -6.81 7.63
C TYR A 95 12.25 -7.14 7.75
N GLN A 96 11.49 -6.29 8.46
CA GLN A 96 10.02 -6.39 8.52
C GLN A 96 9.38 -6.35 7.13
N ASN A 97 9.86 -5.44 6.27
CA ASN A 97 9.34 -5.27 4.93
C ASN A 97 9.48 -6.55 4.10
N TYR A 98 10.56 -7.33 4.26
CA TYR A 98 10.71 -8.58 3.52
C TYR A 98 10.10 -9.80 4.23
N MET A 99 10.09 -9.86 5.56
CA MET A 99 9.50 -10.99 6.30
C MET A 99 8.01 -11.18 6.04
N GLN A 100 7.28 -10.10 5.76
CA GLN A 100 5.85 -10.17 5.41
C GLN A 100 5.55 -11.02 4.16
N PHE A 101 6.51 -11.29 3.28
CA PHE A 101 6.30 -12.21 2.15
C PHE A 101 6.18 -13.68 2.58
N LEU A 102 6.61 -14.01 3.80
CA LEU A 102 6.42 -15.34 4.38
C LEU A 102 5.01 -15.52 4.95
N ASP A 103 4.21 -14.44 5.04
CA ASP A 103 2.83 -14.49 5.50
C ASP A 103 1.93 -15.14 4.43
N PRO A 104 1.24 -16.26 4.75
CA PRO A 104 0.25 -16.85 3.85
C PRO A 104 -0.86 -15.88 3.44
N ALA A 105 -1.15 -14.83 4.22
CA ALA A 105 -2.12 -13.82 3.85
C ALA A 105 -1.77 -13.10 2.53
N VAL A 106 -0.47 -12.90 2.25
CA VAL A 106 -0.02 -12.27 0.99
C VAL A 106 -0.35 -13.16 -0.20
N SER A 107 -0.09 -14.47 -0.12
CA SER A 107 -0.41 -15.39 -1.21
C SER A 107 -1.92 -15.53 -1.43
N MET A 108 -2.72 -15.53 -0.36
CA MET A 108 -4.18 -15.55 -0.44
C MET A 108 -4.74 -14.29 -1.11
N LYS A 109 -4.18 -13.11 -0.85
CA LYS A 109 -4.57 -11.88 -1.56
C LYS A 109 -4.30 -11.97 -3.06
N TRP A 110 -3.12 -12.48 -3.45
CA TRP A 110 -2.77 -12.68 -4.86
C TRP A 110 -3.65 -13.73 -5.54
N MET A 111 -3.98 -14.82 -4.86
CA MET A 111 -4.95 -15.80 -5.36
C MET A 111 -6.31 -15.15 -5.64
N GLY A 112 -6.82 -14.34 -4.69
CA GLY A 112 -8.06 -13.59 -4.87
C GLY A 112 -7.99 -12.62 -6.05
N ALA A 113 -6.89 -11.87 -6.19
CA ALA A 113 -6.72 -10.93 -7.30
C ALA A 113 -6.63 -11.61 -8.67
N MET A 114 -6.00 -12.79 -8.76
CA MET A 114 -5.98 -13.57 -10.01
C MET A 114 -7.36 -14.13 -10.39
N MET A 115 -8.28 -14.25 -9.43
CA MET A 115 -9.67 -14.64 -9.71
C MET A 115 -10.57 -13.42 -9.99
N ASP A 116 -10.07 -12.19 -9.81
CA ASP A 116 -10.83 -10.96 -10.01
C ASP A 116 -10.59 -10.39 -11.43
N PRO A 117 -11.62 -10.39 -12.31
CA PRO A 117 -11.52 -9.78 -13.63
C PRO A 117 -11.09 -8.30 -13.59
N ASN A 118 -11.46 -7.56 -12.53
CA ASN A 118 -11.13 -6.14 -12.41
C ASN A 118 -9.64 -5.89 -12.25
N PHE A 119 -8.92 -6.82 -11.62
CA PHE A 119 -7.46 -6.73 -11.48
C PHE A 119 -6.78 -6.69 -12.85
N TYR A 120 -7.19 -7.56 -13.78
CA TYR A 120 -6.65 -7.60 -15.14
C TYR A 120 -6.96 -6.33 -15.92
N THR A 121 -8.20 -5.82 -15.82
CA THR A 121 -8.57 -4.55 -16.45
C THR A 121 -7.70 -3.43 -15.92
N ALA A 122 -7.57 -3.30 -14.59
CA ALA A 122 -6.75 -2.28 -13.96
C ALA A 122 -5.26 -2.42 -14.28
N ALA A 123 -4.76 -3.64 -14.47
CA ALA A 123 -3.37 -3.92 -14.84
C ALA A 123 -3.07 -3.62 -16.32
N MET A 124 -4.03 -3.80 -17.23
CA MET A 124 -3.82 -3.51 -18.67
C MET A 124 -4.12 -2.07 -19.04
N MET A 125 -5.02 -1.39 -18.33
CA MET A 125 -5.43 0.00 -18.58
C MET A 125 -4.28 0.99 -18.79
N PRO A 126 -3.17 0.97 -18.02
CA PRO A 126 -2.11 1.95 -18.15
C PRO A 126 -1.42 1.86 -19.52
N PHE A 127 -1.29 0.66 -20.05
CA PHE A 127 -0.68 0.40 -21.36
C PHE A 127 -1.60 0.79 -22.52
N MET A 128 -2.91 0.78 -22.29
CA MET A 128 -3.89 1.23 -23.29
C MET A 128 -4.11 2.75 -23.25
N ASN A 129 -3.51 3.47 -22.30
CA ASN A 129 -3.74 4.89 -22.11
C ASN A 129 -2.94 5.71 -23.14
N PRO A 130 -3.59 6.42 -24.10
CA PRO A 130 -2.89 7.24 -25.08
C PRO A 130 -2.06 8.37 -24.43
N ASN A 131 -2.45 8.82 -23.24
CA ASN A 131 -1.72 9.82 -22.48
C ASN A 131 -0.33 9.34 -22.06
N LEU A 132 -0.15 8.03 -21.81
CA LEU A 132 1.17 7.48 -21.50
C LEU A 132 2.14 7.69 -22.66
N TYR A 133 1.69 7.42 -23.89
CA TYR A 133 2.50 7.63 -25.09
C TYR A 133 2.78 9.10 -25.37
N MET A 134 1.81 9.99 -25.13
CA MET A 134 2.05 11.44 -25.24
C MET A 134 3.09 11.91 -24.21
N LYS A 135 3.01 11.44 -22.96
CA LYS A 135 4.02 11.73 -21.93
C LYS A 135 5.41 11.27 -22.37
N TRP A 136 5.54 10.07 -22.95
CA TRP A 136 6.81 9.57 -23.46
C TRP A 136 7.32 10.37 -24.67
N MET A 137 6.43 10.74 -25.60
CA MET A 137 6.77 11.60 -26.74
C MET A 137 7.28 12.98 -26.28
N MET A 138 6.73 13.52 -25.19
CA MET A 138 7.17 14.78 -24.60
C MET A 138 8.29 14.62 -23.57
N ALA A 139 8.67 13.40 -23.19
CA ALA A 139 9.67 13.16 -22.14
C ALA A 139 11.03 13.84 -22.43
N PRO A 140 11.55 13.89 -23.67
CA PRO A 140 12.76 14.65 -23.98
C PRO A 140 12.65 16.16 -23.70
N MET A 141 11.44 16.71 -23.75
CA MET A 141 11.15 18.12 -23.44
C MET A 141 10.76 18.33 -21.97
N ASP A 142 10.73 17.27 -21.14
CA ASP A 142 10.38 17.39 -19.73
C ASP A 142 11.48 18.19 -18.98
N PRO A 143 11.10 19.20 -18.16
CA PRO A 143 12.05 19.95 -17.36
C PRO A 143 12.93 19.07 -16.46
N ARG A 144 12.45 17.91 -16.01
CA ARG A 144 13.22 16.92 -15.25
C ARG A 144 14.37 16.34 -16.07
N MET A 145 14.16 16.07 -17.36
CA MET A 145 15.20 15.59 -18.27
C MET A 145 16.26 16.67 -18.50
N MET A 146 15.84 17.90 -18.73
CA MET A 146 16.75 19.05 -18.90
C MET A 146 17.58 19.29 -17.63
N ASN A 147 16.93 19.28 -16.47
CA ASN A 147 17.61 19.39 -15.16
C ASN A 147 18.59 18.26 -14.93
N LEU A 148 18.24 17.02 -15.28
CA LEU A 148 19.15 15.87 -15.20
C LEU A 148 20.39 16.08 -16.07
N GLY A 149 20.20 16.49 -17.33
CA GLY A 149 21.30 16.80 -18.24
C GLY A 149 22.21 17.91 -17.70
N MET A 150 21.62 18.97 -17.12
CA MET A 150 22.38 20.05 -16.49
C MET A 150 23.14 19.59 -15.23
N GLN A 151 22.53 18.74 -14.40
CA GLN A 151 23.18 18.16 -13.21
C GLN A 151 24.37 17.26 -13.57
N MET A 152 24.27 16.46 -14.64
CA MET A 152 25.37 15.62 -15.14
C MET A 152 26.60 16.45 -15.54
N MET A 153 26.38 17.65 -16.07
CA MET A 153 27.44 18.59 -16.44
C MET A 153 27.94 19.41 -15.24
N ASN A 154 27.28 19.33 -14.08
CA ASN A 154 27.67 20.10 -12.90
C ASN A 154 28.88 19.43 -12.21
N PRO A 155 30.07 20.07 -12.17
CA PRO A 155 31.24 19.52 -11.49
C PRO A 155 31.00 19.30 -9.99
N GLY A 156 30.09 20.09 -9.38
CA GLY A 156 29.70 19.96 -7.99
C GLY A 156 29.03 18.63 -7.66
N LEU A 157 28.39 17.98 -8.63
CA LEU A 157 27.85 16.61 -8.45
C LEU A 157 28.97 15.63 -8.07
N TYR A 158 30.08 15.66 -8.80
CA TYR A 158 31.22 14.77 -8.57
C TYR A 158 31.93 15.10 -7.25
N ALA A 159 32.05 16.40 -6.92
CA ALA A 159 32.55 16.83 -5.62
C ALA A 159 31.67 16.31 -4.47
N ASN A 160 30.35 16.37 -4.61
CA ASN A 160 29.41 15.81 -3.63
C ASN A 160 29.56 14.29 -3.48
N TRP A 161 29.81 13.55 -4.56
CA TRP A 161 30.10 12.12 -4.49
C TRP A 161 31.44 11.82 -3.79
N MET A 162 32.47 12.63 -4.04
CA MET A 162 33.76 12.50 -3.37
C MET A 162 33.64 12.76 -1.85
N MET A 163 32.79 13.70 -1.45
CA MET A 163 32.53 14.01 -0.04
C MET A 163 31.44 13.14 0.59
N ALA A 164 30.70 12.37 -0.20
CA ALA A 164 29.57 11.57 0.29
C ALA A 164 29.93 10.64 1.45
N PRO A 165 31.07 9.90 1.44
CA PRO A 165 31.48 9.06 2.57
C PRO A 165 31.81 9.87 3.84
N MET A 166 32.17 11.14 3.69
CA MET A 166 32.47 12.06 4.80
C MET A 166 31.24 12.83 5.29
N SER A 167 30.06 12.60 4.68
CA SER A 167 28.83 13.22 5.15
C SER A 167 28.45 12.68 6.55
N PRO A 168 27.83 13.50 7.43
CA PRO A 168 27.40 13.04 8.75
C PRO A 168 26.47 11.81 8.69
N GLN A 169 25.62 11.72 7.67
CA GLN A 169 24.75 10.56 7.46
C GLN A 169 25.55 9.29 7.10
N ALA A 170 26.57 9.40 6.24
CA ALA A 170 27.42 8.27 5.90
C ALA A 170 28.26 7.81 7.10
N MET A 171 28.82 8.76 7.87
CA MET A 171 29.54 8.46 9.12
C MET A 171 28.63 7.75 10.13
N ASN A 172 27.42 8.26 10.35
CA ASN A 172 26.42 7.61 11.22
C ASN A 172 26.07 6.20 10.73
N THR A 173 25.96 6.00 9.42
CA THR A 173 25.67 4.69 8.82
C THR A 173 26.85 3.73 8.99
N MET A 174 28.09 4.16 8.81
CA MET A 174 29.29 3.35 9.08
C MET A 174 29.43 2.96 10.56
N MET A 175 29.02 3.85 11.47
CA MET A 175 29.02 3.57 12.91
C MET A 175 27.84 2.71 13.36
N MET A 176 26.84 2.50 12.50
CA MET A 176 25.60 1.81 12.86
C MET A 176 25.81 0.34 13.30
N PRO A 177 26.68 -0.47 12.65
CA PRO A 177 27.00 -1.82 13.13
C PRO A 177 27.77 -1.84 14.45
N MET A 178 28.47 -0.75 14.80
CA MET A 178 29.18 -0.63 16.09
C MET A 178 28.25 -0.19 17.23
N ASN A 179 27.02 0.23 16.91
CA ASN A 179 26.03 0.63 17.89
C ASN A 179 25.26 -0.60 18.42
N PRO A 180 25.38 -0.97 19.71
CA PRO A 180 24.65 -2.09 20.29
C PRO A 180 23.13 -1.93 20.26
N ALA A 181 22.62 -0.70 20.13
CA ALA A 181 21.20 -0.44 19.92
C ALA A 181 20.70 -1.01 18.59
N THR A 182 21.53 -1.06 17.54
CA THR A 182 21.17 -1.65 16.25
C THR A 182 20.85 -3.14 16.39
N TYR A 183 21.70 -3.88 17.11
CA TYR A 183 21.46 -5.30 17.43
C TYR A 183 20.22 -5.49 18.31
N THR A 184 20.06 -4.66 19.34
CA THR A 184 18.90 -4.73 20.24
C THR A 184 17.59 -4.48 19.48
N ASN A 185 17.58 -3.50 18.57
CA ASN A 185 16.42 -3.20 17.73
C ASN A 185 16.15 -4.29 16.68
N MET A 186 17.17 -4.89 16.08
CA MET A 186 17.02 -6.05 15.19
C MET A 186 16.47 -7.27 15.95
N MET A 187 16.95 -7.53 17.16
CA MET A 187 16.44 -8.60 18.01
C MET A 187 14.99 -8.33 18.41
N GLY A 188 14.65 -7.10 18.79
CA GLY A 188 13.25 -6.71 19.06
C GLY A 188 12.35 -6.89 17.84
N ALA A 189 12.83 -6.53 16.65
CA ALA A 189 12.14 -6.79 15.39
C ALA A 189 12.01 -8.29 15.08
N ALA A 190 13.01 -9.12 15.40
CA ALA A 190 12.95 -10.56 15.22
C ALA A 190 12.15 -11.28 16.33
N MET A 191 11.84 -10.61 17.45
CA MET A 191 11.02 -11.18 18.52
C MET A 191 9.58 -10.65 18.50
N ASN A 192 9.27 -9.67 17.65
CA ASN A 192 7.92 -9.13 17.53
C ASN A 192 7.03 -10.11 16.75
N PRO A 193 5.94 -10.64 17.33
CA PRO A 193 5.01 -11.54 16.64
C PRO A 193 4.39 -10.92 15.37
N GLN A 194 4.24 -9.59 15.34
CA GLN A 194 3.71 -8.85 14.19
C GLN A 194 4.60 -8.96 12.95
N THR A 195 5.89 -9.26 13.14
CA THR A 195 6.87 -9.49 12.08
C THR A 195 6.61 -10.75 11.29
N TYR A 196 6.00 -11.74 11.94
CA TYR A 196 5.78 -13.08 11.41
C TYR A 196 4.33 -13.29 10.93
N GLY A 197 3.50 -12.25 10.98
CA GLY A 197 2.10 -12.34 10.55
C GLY A 197 1.35 -13.46 11.27
N MET A 198 0.58 -14.26 10.54
CA MET A 198 -0.20 -15.37 11.10
C MET A 198 0.66 -16.42 11.85
N MET A 199 1.95 -16.59 11.51
CA MET A 199 2.89 -17.49 12.20
C MET A 199 3.17 -17.05 13.65
N GLY A 200 3.16 -15.74 13.92
CA GLY A 200 3.21 -15.22 15.29
C GLY A 200 1.96 -15.57 16.09
N GLY A 201 0.80 -15.66 15.43
CA GLY A 201 -0.45 -16.16 16.01
C GLY A 201 -0.43 -17.67 16.28
N PHE A 202 0.31 -18.47 15.50
CA PHE A 202 0.49 -19.89 15.80
C PHE A 202 1.37 -20.15 17.03
N MET A 203 2.23 -19.19 17.40
CA MET A 203 3.00 -19.24 18.65
C MET A 203 2.22 -18.68 19.85
N ASP A 204 1.09 -18.00 19.62
CA ASP A 204 0.18 -17.56 20.67
C ASP A 204 -0.84 -18.68 20.98
N PRO A 205 -0.84 -19.26 22.20
CA PRO A 205 -1.77 -20.31 22.59
C PRO A 205 -3.24 -19.95 22.39
N ASN A 206 -3.59 -18.66 22.40
CA ASN A 206 -4.97 -18.20 22.23
C ASN A 206 -5.41 -18.17 20.77
N ALA A 207 -4.51 -17.84 19.83
CA ALA A 207 -4.82 -17.84 18.41
C ALA A 207 -4.87 -19.26 17.82
N TYR A 208 -4.12 -20.21 18.39
CA TYR A 208 -4.28 -21.64 18.09
C TYR A 208 -5.70 -22.16 18.45
N ASN A 209 -6.24 -21.74 19.60
CA ASN A 209 -7.60 -22.09 20.01
C ASN A 209 -8.68 -21.47 19.09
N ALA A 210 -8.46 -20.24 18.61
CA ALA A 210 -9.34 -19.59 17.65
C ALA A 210 -9.33 -20.27 16.27
N MET A 211 -8.17 -20.76 15.81
CA MET A 211 -8.07 -21.49 14.55
C MET A 211 -8.77 -22.87 14.62
N LEU A 212 -8.62 -23.58 15.74
CA LEU A 212 -9.32 -24.85 15.98
C LEU A 212 -10.84 -24.71 16.05
N GLN A 213 -11.34 -23.56 16.53
CA GLN A 213 -12.77 -23.26 16.52
C GLN A 213 -13.28 -22.80 15.14
N GLY A 214 -12.42 -22.21 14.30
CA GLY A 214 -12.76 -21.76 12.94
C GLY A 214 -12.73 -22.89 11.90
N PHE A 215 -11.98 -23.96 12.12
CA PHE A 215 -11.93 -25.12 11.22
C PHE A 215 -13.02 -26.14 11.57
N ASN A 216 -14.29 -25.76 11.35
CA ASN A 216 -15.40 -26.70 11.44
C ASN A 216 -15.63 -27.36 10.06
N PRO A 217 -15.23 -28.64 9.85
CA PRO A 217 -15.40 -29.31 8.55
C PRO A 217 -16.86 -29.46 8.12
N MET A 218 -17.83 -29.24 9.02
CA MET A 218 -19.26 -29.21 8.67
C MET A 218 -19.68 -27.94 7.91
N MET A 219 -18.92 -26.84 7.97
CA MET A 219 -19.20 -25.62 7.20
C MET A 219 -18.96 -25.85 5.69
N PHE A 220 -18.01 -26.73 5.34
CA PHE A 220 -17.69 -27.07 3.96
C PHE A 220 -18.71 -28.03 3.31
N MET A 221 -19.53 -28.70 4.12
CA MET A 221 -20.57 -29.64 3.66
C MET A 221 -22.00 -29.08 3.78
N ALA A 222 -22.17 -27.90 4.37
CA ALA A 222 -23.45 -27.22 4.40
C ALA A 222 -23.80 -26.76 2.97
N PRO A 223 -24.96 -27.16 2.41
CA PRO A 223 -25.37 -26.67 1.10
C PRO A 223 -25.44 -25.15 1.14
N MET A 224 -24.76 -24.48 0.20
CA MET A 224 -24.83 -23.04 0.02
C MET A 224 -26.29 -22.61 -0.21
N THR A 225 -27.01 -22.30 0.86
CA THR A 225 -28.30 -21.62 0.77
C THR A 225 -28.03 -20.15 0.51
N ALA A 226 -28.38 -19.72 -0.69
CA ALA A 226 -28.24 -18.34 -1.17
C ALA A 226 -28.80 -17.31 -0.15
N PRO A 227 -28.11 -16.17 0.06
CA PRO A 227 -28.60 -15.13 0.95
C PRO A 227 -29.65 -14.29 0.24
N GLY A 228 -30.92 -14.40 0.63
CA GLY A 228 -31.94 -13.45 0.20
C GLY A 228 -33.38 -13.93 0.26
N ALA A 229 -34.01 -13.79 1.43
CA ALA A 229 -35.43 -13.46 1.54
C ALA A 229 -35.69 -12.82 2.92
N PRO A 230 -36.35 -11.65 3.00
CA PRO A 230 -36.66 -11.01 4.28
C PRO A 230 -37.63 -11.89 5.07
N ALA A 231 -37.32 -12.12 6.34
CA ALA A 231 -38.13 -12.93 7.25
C ALA A 231 -39.53 -12.31 7.39
N ALA A 232 -40.54 -13.03 6.93
CA ALA A 232 -41.93 -12.74 7.26
C ALA A 232 -42.13 -12.90 8.77
N GLN A 233 -42.53 -11.83 9.45
CA GLN A 233 -42.93 -11.85 10.84
C GLN A 233 -44.12 -12.81 11.02
N ALA A 234 -43.94 -13.85 11.84
CA ALA A 234 -45.03 -14.71 12.26
C ALA A 234 -45.96 -13.96 13.23
N PRO A 235 -47.30 -14.07 13.10
CA PRO A 235 -48.23 -13.41 14.01
C PRO A 235 -48.15 -14.00 15.43
N ALA A 236 -48.14 -13.11 16.42
CA ALA A 236 -48.10 -13.45 17.84
C ALA A 236 -49.33 -14.26 18.28
N ALA A 237 -49.10 -15.32 19.05
CA ALA A 237 -50.15 -16.13 19.67
C ALA A 237 -50.84 -15.35 20.80
N PRO A 238 -52.18 -15.48 20.98
CA PRO A 238 -52.91 -14.74 22.01
C PRO A 238 -52.62 -15.26 23.42
N ALA A 239 -52.43 -14.31 24.35
CA ALA A 239 -52.14 -14.55 25.76
C ALA A 239 -53.32 -15.20 26.51
N ALA A 240 -53.02 -16.18 27.36
CA ALA A 240 -53.99 -16.79 28.26
C ALA A 240 -54.36 -15.85 29.44
N PRO A 241 -55.60 -15.88 29.96
CA PRO A 241 -56.06 -14.93 30.98
C PRO A 241 -55.49 -15.24 32.38
N ALA A 242 -55.07 -14.20 33.08
CA ALA A 242 -54.61 -14.24 34.47
C ALA A 242 -55.77 -14.45 35.46
N ALA A 243 -55.59 -15.33 36.44
CA ALA A 243 -56.51 -15.50 37.56
C ALA A 243 -56.28 -14.42 38.65
N PRO A 244 -57.34 -13.90 39.30
CA PRO A 244 -57.24 -12.76 40.21
C PRO A 244 -56.69 -13.16 41.60
N ALA A 245 -55.87 -12.28 42.17
CA ALA A 245 -55.35 -12.38 43.53
C ALA A 245 -56.43 -12.05 44.59
N PRO A 246 -56.39 -12.65 45.79
CA PRO A 246 -57.41 -12.46 46.82
C PRO A 246 -57.22 -11.13 47.58
N ALA A 247 -58.31 -10.39 47.79
CA ALA A 247 -58.34 -9.17 48.60
C ALA A 247 -58.52 -9.50 50.09
N ALA A 248 -57.73 -8.84 50.94
CA ALA A 248 -57.88 -8.86 52.39
C ALA A 248 -58.53 -7.54 52.85
N LYS A 249 -59.70 -7.70 53.51
CA LYS A 249 -60.50 -6.76 54.32
C LYS A 249 -60.95 -5.44 53.70
#